data_AF-A0A6M1PP66-F1
#
_entry.id   AF-A0A6M1PP66-F1
#
_cell.length_a   1.000
_cell.length_b   1.000
_cell.length_c   1.000
_cell.angle_alpha   90.00
_cell.angle_beta   90.00
_cell.angle_gamma   90.00
#
_symmetry.space_group_name_H-M   'P 1'
#
loop_
_entity.id
_entity.type
_entity.pdbx_description
1 polymer ?
#
loop_
_entity_poly.entity_id
_entity_poly.type
_entity_poly.pdbx_seq_one_letter_code
_entity_poly.pdbx_strand_id
1 'polypeptide(L)'
;MRNDKRISHIWNRYNALRGYTVQSDLPVASFLLKKTKEKFVSNSNRTTEHKAYEVMLSIADTYGMNNPYLDSKTFFSAFMAMDDEDIDLEMALASVDPKEMFYIPKVLITEFEKYFNPNTRMVLIPEAEKFVPYLTELVNRHSGCEFYITSMNSVSKVLLDEMFKEHTNVIVEQTSIYDYEFSARKFDLILVVPVFGARERGEDNGNFICREYEMIAVENLLLHLNSSGVLVIVLPARITFATGSIKDLRDFIQGMYKLEEIAELPAGIFASTAIKTYMFTITTGRTEDVMIKRYGSPTSNLKKNGIDELILIDDTFVMLDELMEMGHWNVDHIFGMVDEDWQRYQRSSTKKEELGNVAEVFRGKAINKKDANGSIGVVNISNLSDFDIDYEGLDHIEEEERKVANYLLKDGDILLPARGTAIRIAVFKEQKYPCIASSNIIVIRPNEKLLLGTYLKVFLDSPMGNKALAGKQQGTFVINISYKDLKSLEIPLLKVEEQKMVAEEYEQERSRYVESIRLAEDRWNGVIERLQNTILKAKQ
;
A
#
# COMPACT_ATOMS: atom_id res chain seq x y z
N MET A 1 11.09 19.73 -15.45
CA MET A 1 11.40 21.19 -15.42
C MET A 1 10.60 22.05 -16.39
N ARG A 2 10.58 21.83 -17.72
CA ARG A 2 9.78 22.68 -18.65
C ARG A 2 8.27 22.39 -18.57
N ASN A 3 7.90 21.14 -18.31
CA ASN A 3 6.50 20.72 -18.15
C ASN A 3 5.91 21.16 -16.80
N ASP A 4 6.64 21.05 -15.68
CA ASP A 4 6.14 21.42 -14.35
C ASP A 4 5.77 22.90 -14.21
N LYS A 5 6.48 23.79 -14.92
CA LYS A 5 6.15 25.22 -14.99
C LYS A 5 4.89 25.49 -15.81
N ARG A 6 4.66 24.73 -16.90
CA ARG A 6 3.44 24.81 -17.72
C ARG A 6 2.24 24.30 -16.94
N ILE A 7 2.39 23.15 -16.28
CA ILE A 7 1.42 22.56 -15.36
C ILE A 7 1.06 23.56 -14.25
N SER A 8 2.05 24.14 -13.58
CA SER A 8 1.81 25.15 -12.51
C SER A 8 1.08 26.41 -13.01
N HIS A 9 1.41 26.89 -14.21
CA HIS A 9 0.76 28.07 -14.79
C HIS A 9 -0.69 27.80 -15.21
N ILE A 10 -0.95 26.62 -15.81
CA ILE A 10 -2.30 26.16 -16.18
C ILE A 10 -3.12 25.90 -14.90
N TRP A 11 -2.54 25.29 -13.87
CA TRP A 11 -3.18 25.10 -12.57
C TRP A 11 -3.61 26.42 -11.91
N ASN A 12 -2.82 27.49 -12.04
CA ASN A 12 -3.19 28.81 -11.52
C ASN A 12 -4.39 29.42 -12.27
N ARG A 13 -4.46 29.26 -13.60
CA ARG A 13 -5.62 29.70 -14.41
C ARG A 13 -6.85 28.83 -14.16
N TYR A 14 -6.65 27.54 -13.98
CA TYR A 14 -7.70 26.59 -13.61
C TYR A 14 -8.26 26.84 -12.21
N ASN A 15 -7.41 27.19 -11.24
CA ASN A 15 -7.86 27.60 -9.91
C ASN A 15 -8.74 28.87 -9.95
N ALA A 16 -8.67 29.69 -10.99
CA ALA A 16 -9.60 30.80 -11.18
C ALA A 16 -11.04 30.30 -11.50
N LEU A 17 -11.19 29.13 -12.14
CA LEU A 17 -12.50 28.49 -12.38
C LEU A 17 -13.20 28.02 -11.09
N ARG A 18 -12.45 27.72 -10.01
CA ARG A 18 -13.00 27.40 -8.69
C ARG A 18 -13.84 28.54 -8.09
N GLY A 19 -13.67 29.77 -8.58
CA GLY A 19 -14.51 30.91 -8.18
C GLY A 19 -15.91 30.90 -8.80
N TYR A 20 -16.15 30.06 -9.82
CA TYR A 20 -17.38 30.09 -10.64
C TYR A 20 -18.22 28.80 -10.54
N THR A 21 -17.68 27.71 -9.99
CA THR A 21 -18.39 26.42 -9.81
C THR A 21 -17.77 25.57 -8.70
N VAL A 22 -18.43 24.48 -8.31
CA VAL A 22 -17.97 23.52 -7.29
C VAL A 22 -16.91 22.60 -7.88
N GLN A 23 -15.97 22.12 -7.05
CA GLN A 23 -14.81 21.36 -7.51
C GLN A 23 -15.16 20.08 -8.29
N SER A 24 -16.21 19.35 -7.88
CA SER A 24 -16.68 18.14 -8.55
C SER A 24 -17.15 18.38 -9.99
N ASP A 25 -17.61 19.59 -10.27
CA ASP A 25 -18.25 19.95 -11.54
C ASP A 25 -17.29 20.67 -12.50
N LEU A 26 -16.05 20.93 -12.07
CA LEU A 26 -15.06 21.63 -12.89
C LEU A 26 -14.74 20.94 -14.24
N PRO A 27 -14.70 19.59 -14.37
CA PRO A 27 -14.52 18.95 -15.67
C PRO A 27 -15.64 19.33 -16.65
N VAL A 28 -16.90 19.26 -16.19
CA VAL A 28 -18.08 19.62 -16.99
C VAL A 28 -18.07 21.11 -17.32
N ALA A 29 -17.77 21.96 -16.33
CA ALA A 29 -17.71 23.41 -16.52
C ALA A 29 -16.68 23.80 -17.59
N SER A 30 -15.48 23.23 -17.49
CA SER A 30 -14.39 23.47 -18.45
C SER A 30 -14.77 23.01 -19.85
N PHE A 31 -15.37 21.84 -19.98
CA PHE A 31 -15.84 21.31 -21.27
C PHE A 31 -16.90 22.22 -21.90
N LEU A 32 -17.95 22.59 -21.15
CA LEU A 32 -19.02 23.46 -21.64
C LEU A 32 -18.51 24.86 -22.02
N LEU A 33 -17.58 25.41 -21.24
CA LEU A 33 -16.94 26.69 -21.52
C LEU A 33 -16.20 26.64 -22.87
N LYS A 34 -15.33 25.66 -23.06
CA LYS A 34 -14.55 25.45 -24.29
C LYS A 34 -15.47 25.26 -25.49
N LYS A 35 -16.44 24.36 -25.40
CA LYS A 35 -17.38 24.10 -26.51
C LYS A 35 -18.23 25.31 -26.88
N THR A 36 -18.64 26.10 -25.88
CA THR A 36 -19.40 27.32 -26.15
C THR A 36 -18.56 28.32 -26.92
N LYS A 37 -17.31 28.54 -26.49
CA LYS A 37 -16.40 29.46 -27.16
C LYS A 37 -16.04 29.03 -28.58
N GLU A 38 -15.77 27.75 -28.83
CA GLU A 38 -15.56 27.20 -30.19
C GLU A 38 -16.72 27.55 -31.15
N LYS A 39 -17.98 27.52 -30.65
CA LYS A 39 -19.17 27.94 -31.43
C LYS A 39 -19.23 29.45 -31.73
N PHE A 40 -18.65 30.30 -30.88
CA PHE A 40 -18.59 31.75 -31.10
C PHE A 40 -17.37 32.18 -31.92
N VAL A 41 -16.26 31.45 -31.87
CA VAL A 41 -15.12 31.68 -32.78
C VAL A 41 -15.52 31.35 -34.23
N SER A 42 -16.31 30.29 -34.42
CA SER A 42 -16.82 29.89 -35.74
C SER A 42 -17.96 30.76 -36.30
N ASN A 43 -18.66 31.54 -35.47
CA ASN A 43 -19.76 32.41 -35.88
C ASN A 43 -19.47 33.88 -35.55
N SER A 44 -19.37 34.76 -36.56
CA SER A 44 -19.06 36.20 -36.42
C SER A 44 -20.15 37.05 -35.75
N ASN A 45 -20.93 36.48 -34.85
CA ASN A 45 -22.03 37.14 -34.14
C ASN A 45 -21.54 37.85 -32.87
N ARG A 46 -22.24 38.94 -32.53
CA ARG A 46 -22.01 39.69 -31.28
C ARG A 46 -22.37 38.82 -30.08
N THR A 47 -21.39 38.47 -29.26
CA THR A 47 -21.58 37.65 -28.05
C THR A 47 -22.29 38.48 -26.97
N THR A 48 -23.46 38.02 -26.52
CA THR A 48 -24.17 38.58 -25.37
C THR A 48 -24.30 37.51 -24.30
N GLU A 49 -24.45 37.93 -23.03
CA GLU A 49 -24.64 37.04 -21.88
C GLU A 49 -25.71 35.97 -22.16
N HIS A 50 -26.92 36.40 -22.51
CA HIS A 50 -28.06 35.50 -22.77
C HIS A 50 -27.76 34.49 -23.88
N LYS A 51 -27.17 34.94 -25.00
CA LYS A 51 -26.87 34.05 -26.14
C LYS A 51 -25.79 33.04 -25.78
N ALA A 52 -24.74 33.48 -25.08
CA ALA A 52 -23.68 32.59 -24.66
C ALA A 52 -24.22 31.51 -23.71
N TYR A 53 -25.06 31.90 -22.76
CA TYR A 53 -25.68 30.98 -21.82
C TYR A 53 -26.64 29.99 -22.47
N GLU A 54 -27.50 30.43 -23.40
CA GLU A 54 -28.38 29.52 -24.17
C GLU A 54 -27.60 28.51 -25.01
N VAL A 55 -26.51 28.96 -25.66
CA VAL A 55 -25.65 28.06 -26.43
C VAL A 55 -25.00 27.02 -25.51
N MET A 56 -24.54 27.44 -24.34
CA MET A 56 -23.98 26.53 -23.32
C MET A 56 -25.00 25.49 -22.86
N LEU A 57 -26.23 25.90 -22.53
CA LEU A 57 -27.30 24.96 -22.15
C LEU A 57 -27.62 23.97 -23.26
N SER A 58 -27.70 24.44 -24.51
CA SER A 58 -27.91 23.57 -25.67
C SER A 58 -26.77 22.55 -25.86
N ILE A 59 -25.52 22.95 -25.59
CA ILE A 59 -24.38 22.02 -25.60
C ILE A 59 -24.53 21.01 -24.46
N ALA A 60 -24.85 21.46 -23.25
CA ALA A 60 -25.04 20.59 -22.09
C ALA A 60 -26.09 19.50 -22.38
N ASP A 61 -27.24 19.89 -22.94
CA ASP A 61 -28.30 18.96 -23.36
C ASP A 61 -27.81 17.97 -24.44
N THR A 62 -27.02 18.44 -25.41
CA THR A 62 -26.48 17.60 -26.50
C THR A 62 -25.57 16.49 -25.97
N TYR A 63 -24.78 16.78 -24.93
CA TYR A 63 -23.84 15.84 -24.33
C TYR A 63 -24.41 15.14 -23.07
N GLY A 64 -25.67 15.39 -22.71
CA GLY A 64 -26.30 14.81 -21.52
C GLY A 64 -25.65 15.25 -20.20
N MET A 65 -25.10 16.47 -20.15
CA MET A 65 -24.40 17.01 -18.99
C MET A 65 -25.30 17.99 -18.23
N ASN A 66 -25.17 17.99 -16.90
CA ASN A 66 -25.83 18.99 -16.06
C ASN A 66 -25.09 20.32 -16.14
N ASN A 67 -25.83 21.43 -16.08
CA ASN A 67 -25.24 22.77 -16.00
C ASN A 67 -24.55 22.97 -14.63
N PRO A 68 -23.24 23.21 -14.60
CA PRO A 68 -22.48 23.36 -13.37
C PRO A 68 -22.41 24.81 -12.86
N TYR A 69 -22.96 25.78 -13.61
CA TYR A 69 -22.96 27.20 -13.27
C TYR A 69 -24.25 27.59 -12.57
N LEU A 70 -24.15 28.33 -11.47
CA LEU A 70 -25.29 28.78 -10.68
C LEU A 70 -26.28 29.64 -11.49
N ASP A 71 -25.74 30.54 -12.31
CA ASP A 71 -26.52 31.44 -13.15
C ASP A 71 -25.76 31.90 -14.41
N SER A 72 -26.50 32.57 -15.29
CA SER A 72 -26.02 33.13 -16.56
C SER A 72 -24.86 34.12 -16.38
N LYS A 73 -24.85 34.91 -15.30
CA LYS A 73 -23.81 35.90 -15.03
C LYS A 73 -22.50 35.23 -14.64
N THR A 74 -22.57 34.20 -13.83
CA THR A 74 -21.43 33.40 -13.36
C THR A 74 -20.76 32.71 -14.54
N PHE A 75 -21.56 32.06 -15.40
CA PHE A 75 -21.06 31.49 -16.66
C PHE A 75 -20.43 32.56 -17.56
N PHE A 76 -21.13 33.66 -17.83
CA PHE A 76 -20.63 34.68 -18.75
C PHE A 76 -19.36 35.37 -18.23
N SER A 77 -19.23 35.52 -16.91
CA SER A 77 -18.00 36.02 -16.29
C SER A 77 -16.82 35.08 -16.55
N ALA A 78 -16.99 33.76 -16.36
CA ALA A 78 -15.98 32.78 -16.71
C ALA A 78 -15.67 32.78 -18.23
N PHE A 79 -16.71 32.90 -19.06
CA PHE A 79 -16.62 32.99 -20.52
C PHE A 79 -15.81 34.20 -20.98
N MET A 80 -15.93 35.35 -20.31
CA MET A 80 -15.15 36.54 -20.67
C MET A 80 -13.73 36.53 -20.08
N ALA A 81 -13.50 35.79 -18.98
CA ALA A 81 -12.23 35.81 -18.25
C ALA A 81 -11.16 34.85 -18.80
N MET A 82 -11.56 33.78 -19.49
CA MET A 82 -10.62 32.77 -20.01
C MET A 82 -10.60 32.76 -21.53
N ASP A 83 -9.44 32.51 -22.15
CA ASP A 83 -9.36 32.25 -23.59
C ASP A 83 -9.51 30.74 -23.89
N ASP A 84 -9.81 30.37 -25.14
CA ASP A 84 -9.97 28.97 -25.53
C ASP A 84 -8.69 28.14 -25.33
N GLU A 85 -7.54 28.73 -25.65
CA GLU A 85 -6.22 28.11 -25.49
C GLU A 85 -5.86 27.86 -24.02
N ASP A 86 -6.61 28.45 -23.08
CA ASP A 86 -6.38 28.28 -21.64
C ASP A 86 -7.09 27.06 -21.05
N ILE A 87 -7.99 26.41 -21.81
CA ILE A 87 -8.81 25.30 -21.30
C ILE A 87 -8.19 23.95 -21.67
N ASP A 88 -7.40 23.42 -20.73
CA ASP A 88 -6.82 22.08 -20.79
C ASP A 88 -7.79 21.05 -20.18
N LEU A 89 -8.42 20.24 -21.03
CA LEU A 89 -9.40 19.24 -20.61
C LEU A 89 -8.78 18.08 -19.82
N GLU A 90 -7.51 17.77 -20.06
CA GLU A 90 -6.82 16.73 -19.31
C GLU A 90 -6.56 17.19 -17.87
N MET A 91 -6.16 18.44 -17.70
CA MET A 91 -6.06 19.06 -16.37
C MET A 91 -7.42 19.21 -15.70
N ALA A 92 -8.47 19.46 -16.49
CA ALA A 92 -9.83 19.52 -15.96
C ALA A 92 -10.25 18.16 -15.38
N LEU A 93 -10.00 17.07 -16.10
CA LEU A 93 -10.19 15.71 -15.57
C LEU A 93 -9.34 15.44 -14.34
N ALA A 94 -8.09 15.92 -14.30
CA ALA A 94 -7.17 15.74 -13.16
C ALA A 94 -7.58 16.52 -11.88
N SER A 95 -8.66 17.28 -11.92
CA SER A 95 -9.07 18.15 -10.81
C SER A 95 -10.11 17.55 -9.85
N VAL A 96 -10.69 16.41 -10.23
CA VAL A 96 -11.65 15.66 -9.40
C VAL A 96 -11.01 15.35 -8.05
N ASP A 97 -11.81 15.42 -6.97
CA ASP A 97 -11.31 15.25 -5.61
C ASP A 97 -10.54 13.93 -5.49
N PRO A 98 -9.27 13.94 -5.03
CA PRO A 98 -8.49 12.74 -4.77
C PRO A 98 -9.12 11.72 -3.80
N LYS A 99 -10.17 12.13 -3.06
CA LYS A 99 -11.02 11.25 -2.24
C LYS A 99 -12.04 10.45 -3.05
N GLU A 100 -12.48 10.98 -4.20
CA GLU A 100 -13.42 10.32 -5.11
C GLU A 100 -12.68 9.42 -6.09
N MET A 101 -11.50 9.84 -6.56
CA MET A 101 -10.68 9.09 -7.51
C MET A 101 -9.20 9.31 -7.23
N PHE A 102 -8.41 8.25 -7.20
CA PHE A 102 -6.95 8.37 -7.15
C PHE A 102 -6.37 8.38 -8.57
N TYR A 103 -5.31 9.16 -8.76
CA TYR A 103 -4.57 9.23 -10.02
C TYR A 103 -3.29 8.40 -9.95
N ILE A 104 -2.85 7.92 -11.11
CA ILE A 104 -1.61 7.18 -11.24
C ILE A 104 -0.44 8.18 -11.23
N PRO A 105 0.51 8.05 -10.29
CA PRO A 105 1.62 8.98 -10.22
C PRO A 105 2.54 8.81 -11.43
N LYS A 106 3.19 9.91 -11.84
CA LYS A 106 4.09 9.93 -13.01
C LYS A 106 5.16 8.83 -13.00
N VAL A 107 5.68 8.51 -11.81
CA VAL A 107 6.70 7.46 -11.65
C VAL A 107 6.17 6.10 -12.12
N LEU A 108 4.91 5.79 -11.86
CA LEU A 108 4.29 4.53 -12.26
C LEU A 108 3.95 4.54 -13.75
N ILE A 109 3.54 5.70 -14.31
CA ILE A 109 3.42 5.86 -15.77
C ILE A 109 4.76 5.58 -16.47
N THR A 110 5.86 6.07 -15.90
CA THR A 110 7.21 5.86 -16.44
C THR A 110 7.61 4.38 -16.38
N GLU A 111 7.23 3.65 -15.32
CA GLU A 111 7.42 2.19 -15.28
C GLU A 111 6.54 1.46 -16.30
N PHE A 112 5.28 1.86 -16.49
CA PHE A 112 4.41 1.29 -17.52
C PHE A 112 4.96 1.50 -18.93
N GLU A 113 5.56 2.65 -19.21
CA GLU A 113 6.17 2.94 -20.53
C GLU A 113 7.28 1.94 -20.91
N LYS A 114 7.93 1.29 -19.95
CA LYS A 114 8.98 0.28 -20.23
C LYS A 114 8.45 -0.97 -20.92
N TYR A 115 7.13 -1.21 -20.86
CA TYR A 115 6.50 -2.39 -21.45
C TYR A 115 6.08 -2.19 -22.91
N PHE A 116 6.19 -0.97 -23.44
CA PHE A 116 6.04 -0.74 -24.87
C PHE A 116 7.26 -1.30 -25.61
N ASN A 117 7.02 -2.27 -26.48
CA ASN A 117 8.06 -2.88 -27.30
C ASN A 117 7.78 -2.62 -28.79
N PRO A 118 8.75 -2.87 -29.70
CA PRO A 118 8.58 -2.61 -31.13
C PRO A 118 7.41 -3.35 -31.80
N ASN A 119 6.92 -4.42 -31.18
CA ASN A 119 5.81 -5.24 -31.68
C ASN A 119 4.46 -4.85 -31.06
N THR A 120 4.43 -3.96 -30.07
CA THR A 120 3.19 -3.46 -29.48
C THR A 120 2.39 -2.69 -30.54
N ARG A 121 1.19 -3.18 -30.88
CA ARG A 121 0.29 -2.51 -31.83
C ARG A 121 -0.99 -2.03 -31.15
N MET A 122 -1.68 -2.92 -30.44
CA MET A 122 -2.97 -2.65 -29.83
C MET A 122 -2.84 -2.55 -28.31
N VAL A 123 -3.12 -1.37 -27.75
CA VAL A 123 -2.94 -1.06 -26.32
C VAL A 123 -4.29 -0.78 -25.66
N LEU A 124 -4.58 -1.44 -24.54
CA LEU A 124 -5.74 -1.15 -23.70
C LEU A 124 -5.33 -0.32 -22.49
N ILE A 125 -6.00 0.81 -22.28
CA ILE A 125 -5.93 1.62 -21.06
C ILE A 125 -7.35 1.75 -20.50
N PRO A 126 -7.76 0.90 -19.55
CA PRO A 126 -9.06 1.00 -18.93
C PRO A 126 -9.05 1.98 -17.75
N GLU A 127 -10.21 2.57 -17.46
CA GLU A 127 -10.36 3.64 -16.46
C GLU A 127 -9.34 4.77 -16.68
N ALA A 128 -9.27 5.20 -17.94
CA ALA A 128 -8.22 6.08 -18.44
C ALA A 128 -8.16 7.44 -17.77
N GLU A 129 -9.26 7.89 -17.17
CA GLU A 129 -9.30 9.06 -16.31
C GLU A 129 -8.32 8.97 -15.12
N LYS A 130 -7.82 7.78 -14.75
CA LYS A 130 -6.77 7.62 -13.73
C LYS A 130 -5.37 7.94 -14.24
N PHE A 131 -5.15 7.92 -15.56
CA PHE A 131 -3.85 8.16 -16.19
C PHE A 131 -3.57 9.66 -16.43
N VAL A 132 -4.56 10.52 -16.26
CA VAL A 132 -4.38 11.98 -16.34
C VAL A 132 -3.52 12.48 -15.15
N PRO A 133 -2.69 13.51 -15.32
CA PRO A 133 -2.53 14.33 -16.52
C PRO A 133 -1.41 13.84 -17.47
N TYR A 134 -1.13 12.54 -17.51
CA TYR A 134 -0.03 11.96 -18.29
C TYR A 134 -0.52 11.13 -19.49
N LEU A 135 -1.84 11.03 -19.70
CA LEU A 135 -2.44 10.18 -20.72
C LEU A 135 -2.15 10.70 -22.13
N THR A 136 -2.32 12.01 -22.36
CA THR A 136 -2.04 12.60 -23.69
C THR A 136 -0.56 12.48 -24.03
N GLU A 137 0.32 12.69 -23.05
CA GLU A 137 1.76 12.55 -23.21
C GLU A 137 2.15 11.10 -23.57
N LEU A 138 1.57 10.12 -22.87
CA LEU A 138 1.75 8.69 -23.14
C LEU A 138 1.33 8.31 -24.57
N VAL A 139 0.11 8.69 -24.97
CA VAL A 139 -0.42 8.41 -26.32
C VAL A 139 0.46 9.02 -27.41
N ASN A 140 0.89 10.27 -27.24
CA ASN A 140 1.69 10.97 -28.25
C ASN A 140 3.09 10.36 -28.44
N ARG A 141 3.73 9.91 -27.35
CA ARG A 141 5.06 9.24 -27.43
C ARG A 141 4.99 7.92 -28.18
N HIS A 142 3.84 7.25 -28.15
CA HIS A 142 3.60 5.95 -28.75
C HIS A 142 2.59 6.00 -29.89
N SER A 143 2.62 7.07 -30.70
CA SER A 143 1.68 7.30 -31.82
C SER A 143 1.65 6.22 -32.90
N GLY A 144 2.64 5.31 -32.92
CA GLY A 144 2.64 4.12 -33.77
C GLY A 144 1.74 2.97 -33.27
N CYS A 145 1.14 3.10 -32.08
CA CYS A 145 0.19 2.15 -31.50
C CYS A 145 -1.25 2.65 -31.67
N GLU A 146 -2.17 1.71 -31.80
CA GLU A 146 -3.61 1.94 -31.64
C GLU A 146 -3.96 1.81 -30.15
N PHE A 147 -4.60 2.84 -29.61
CA PHE A 147 -5.04 2.90 -28.22
C PHE A 147 -6.54 2.67 -28.14
N TYR A 148 -6.94 1.70 -27.34
CA TYR A 148 -8.30 1.49 -26.91
C TYR A 148 -8.42 1.92 -25.46
N ILE A 149 -9.08 3.04 -25.25
CA ILE A 149 -9.15 3.72 -23.98
C ILE A 149 -10.58 3.59 -23.47
N THR A 150 -10.77 3.16 -22.22
CA THR A 150 -12.12 2.98 -21.67
C THR A 150 -12.35 3.80 -20.41
N SER A 151 -13.61 4.19 -20.21
CA SER A 151 -14.08 4.80 -18.97
C SER A 151 -15.45 4.24 -18.60
N MET A 152 -15.72 4.10 -17.31
CA MET A 152 -17.06 3.77 -16.80
C MET A 152 -17.93 5.03 -16.64
N ASN A 153 -17.29 6.19 -16.53
CA ASN A 153 -17.96 7.46 -16.29
C ASN A 153 -18.32 8.12 -17.63
N SER A 154 -19.60 8.42 -17.83
CA SER A 154 -20.10 9.03 -19.06
C SER A 154 -19.52 10.42 -19.32
N VAL A 155 -19.29 11.21 -18.28
CA VAL A 155 -18.65 12.53 -18.38
C VAL A 155 -17.19 12.37 -18.80
N SER A 156 -16.44 11.48 -18.13
CA SER A 156 -15.05 11.19 -18.49
C SER A 156 -14.93 10.72 -19.94
N LYS A 157 -15.83 9.85 -20.41
CA LYS A 157 -15.88 9.42 -21.82
C LYS A 157 -16.02 10.61 -22.76
N VAL A 158 -16.93 11.56 -22.51
CA VAL A 158 -17.13 12.71 -23.39
C VAL A 158 -15.88 13.61 -23.42
N LEU A 159 -15.24 13.82 -22.27
CA LEU A 159 -14.02 14.62 -22.21
C LEU A 159 -12.85 13.91 -22.92
N LEU A 160 -12.71 12.59 -22.76
CA LEU A 160 -11.70 11.79 -23.46
C LEU A 160 -11.91 11.79 -24.98
N ASP A 161 -13.15 11.63 -25.46
CA ASP A 161 -13.50 11.77 -26.88
C ASP A 161 -13.02 13.11 -27.43
N GLU A 162 -13.31 14.19 -26.71
CA GLU A 162 -12.94 15.53 -27.14
C GLU A 162 -11.42 15.78 -27.09
N MET A 163 -10.73 15.23 -26.08
CA MET A 163 -9.28 15.30 -25.95
C MET A 163 -8.56 14.62 -27.12
N PHE A 164 -9.09 13.49 -27.59
CA PHE A 164 -8.48 12.65 -28.62
C PHE A 164 -9.18 12.73 -29.98
N LYS A 165 -10.05 13.73 -30.21
CA LYS A 165 -10.82 13.86 -31.46
C LYS A 165 -9.96 13.92 -32.74
N GLU A 166 -8.74 14.45 -32.63
CA GLU A 166 -7.79 14.56 -33.75
C GLU A 166 -6.83 13.36 -33.83
N HIS A 167 -6.86 12.45 -32.84
CA HIS A 167 -6.01 11.28 -32.76
C HIS A 167 -6.68 10.07 -33.42
N THR A 168 -6.40 9.88 -34.71
CA THR A 168 -6.94 8.74 -35.48
C THR A 168 -6.56 7.36 -34.94
N ASN A 169 -5.51 7.28 -34.12
CA ASN A 169 -5.02 6.07 -33.49
C ASN A 169 -5.62 5.82 -32.09
N VAL A 170 -6.61 6.60 -31.66
CA VAL A 170 -7.26 6.45 -30.35
C VAL A 170 -8.75 6.17 -30.52
N ILE A 171 -9.22 5.14 -29.83
CA ILE A 171 -10.64 4.77 -29.72
C ILE A 171 -11.01 4.91 -28.26
N VAL A 172 -12.05 5.70 -27.97
CA VAL A 172 -12.56 5.88 -26.61
C VAL A 172 -13.93 5.20 -26.50
N GLU A 173 -14.10 4.34 -25.49
CA GLU A 173 -15.33 3.57 -25.29
C GLU A 173 -15.84 3.64 -23.86
N GLN A 174 -17.17 3.67 -23.70
CA GLN A 174 -17.80 3.63 -22.39
C GLN A 174 -18.10 2.17 -22.02
N THR A 175 -17.23 1.56 -21.23
CA THR A 175 -17.35 0.16 -20.82
C THR A 175 -16.62 -0.09 -19.49
N SER A 176 -16.90 -1.24 -18.88
CA SER A 176 -16.42 -1.61 -17.56
C SER A 176 -15.64 -2.92 -17.65
N ILE A 177 -14.37 -2.89 -17.23
CA ILE A 177 -13.53 -4.10 -17.14
C ILE A 177 -14.01 -5.10 -16.09
N TYR A 178 -15.03 -4.73 -15.31
CA TYR A 178 -15.66 -5.60 -14.32
C TYR A 178 -16.85 -6.36 -14.87
N ASP A 179 -17.31 -6.04 -16.08
CA ASP A 179 -18.40 -6.74 -16.74
C ASP A 179 -17.88 -7.83 -17.67
N TYR A 180 -18.57 -8.97 -17.67
CA TYR A 180 -18.24 -10.08 -18.54
C TYR A 180 -18.38 -9.65 -20.02
N GLU A 181 -17.44 -10.06 -20.87
CA GLU A 181 -17.42 -9.72 -22.30
C GLU A 181 -17.44 -8.21 -22.60
N PHE A 182 -16.75 -7.39 -21.78
CA PHE A 182 -16.70 -5.93 -21.97
C PHE A 182 -16.13 -5.48 -23.32
N SER A 183 -15.39 -6.35 -24.02
CA SER A 183 -14.87 -6.13 -25.37
C SER A 183 -14.66 -7.44 -26.12
N ALA A 184 -14.84 -7.46 -27.45
CA ALA A 184 -14.42 -8.59 -28.28
C ALA A 184 -12.95 -8.51 -28.73
N ARG A 185 -12.26 -7.40 -28.40
CA ARG A 185 -10.89 -7.12 -28.86
C ARG A 185 -9.86 -7.90 -28.03
N LYS A 186 -8.69 -8.07 -28.64
CA LYS A 186 -7.49 -8.61 -28.02
C LYS A 186 -6.36 -7.58 -28.10
N PHE A 187 -5.50 -7.59 -27.10
CA PHE A 187 -4.50 -6.54 -26.89
C PHE A 187 -3.10 -7.12 -26.77
N ASP A 188 -2.12 -6.36 -27.27
CA ASP A 188 -0.70 -6.66 -27.12
C ASP A 188 -0.16 -6.14 -25.79
N LEU A 189 -0.74 -5.06 -25.28
CA LEU A 189 -0.40 -4.46 -24.01
C LEU A 189 -1.65 -3.95 -23.31
N ILE A 190 -1.82 -4.31 -22.04
CA ILE A 190 -2.86 -3.79 -21.16
C ILE A 190 -2.17 -3.14 -19.98
N LEU A 191 -2.43 -1.85 -19.75
CA LEU A 191 -1.89 -1.08 -18.62
C LEU A 191 -3.04 -0.66 -17.71
N VAL A 192 -3.05 -1.10 -16.45
CA VAL A 192 -4.21 -0.89 -15.59
C VAL A 192 -3.88 -0.77 -14.10
N VAL A 193 -4.65 0.10 -13.44
CA VAL A 193 -4.73 0.17 -11.98
C VAL A 193 -6.23 0.15 -11.61
N PRO A 194 -6.79 -1.04 -11.31
CA PRO A 194 -8.22 -1.18 -11.03
C PRO A 194 -8.60 -0.47 -9.72
N VAL A 195 -9.89 -0.36 -9.44
CA VAL A 195 -10.38 0.18 -8.17
C VAL A 195 -9.95 -0.74 -7.02
N PHE A 196 -9.46 -0.15 -5.93
CA PHE A 196 -9.06 -0.88 -4.71
C PHE A 196 -10.01 -0.56 -3.55
N GLY A 197 -10.26 -1.54 -2.69
CA GLY A 197 -10.97 -1.31 -1.42
C GLY A 197 -12.45 -0.95 -1.57
N ALA A 198 -13.01 -1.13 -2.77
CA ALA A 198 -14.45 -1.11 -2.98
C ALA A 198 -15.11 -2.29 -2.24
N ARG A 199 -16.41 -2.16 -1.95
CA ARG A 199 -17.18 -3.31 -1.47
C ARG A 199 -17.19 -4.39 -2.55
N GLU A 200 -17.16 -5.64 -2.14
CA GLU A 200 -17.34 -6.77 -3.04
C GLU A 200 -18.62 -6.59 -3.86
N ARG A 201 -18.58 -7.07 -5.11
CA ARG A 201 -19.76 -7.10 -5.97
C ARG A 201 -20.85 -7.94 -5.29
N GLY A 202 -22.10 -7.50 -5.45
CA GLY A 202 -23.29 -8.12 -4.85
C GLY A 202 -23.63 -9.48 -5.48
N GLU A 203 -24.89 -9.69 -5.89
CA GLU A 203 -25.27 -10.89 -6.64
C GLU A 203 -24.40 -11.00 -7.90
N ASP A 204 -23.62 -12.08 -7.96
CA ASP A 204 -22.83 -12.45 -9.13
C ASP A 204 -23.47 -13.71 -9.71
N ASN A 205 -23.57 -13.77 -11.04
CA ASN A 205 -24.08 -14.91 -11.78
C ASN A 205 -23.11 -16.11 -11.74
N GLY A 206 -22.00 -16.01 -10.99
CA GLY A 206 -20.95 -17.01 -10.91
C GLY A 206 -19.99 -16.95 -12.10
N ASN A 207 -19.84 -15.77 -12.72
CA ASN A 207 -19.01 -15.59 -13.91
C ASN A 207 -17.53 -15.46 -13.60
N PHE A 208 -17.19 -15.09 -12.36
CA PHE A 208 -15.81 -14.86 -11.92
C PHE A 208 -15.47 -15.73 -10.70
N ILE A 209 -14.19 -16.07 -10.54
CA ILE A 209 -13.67 -16.80 -9.39
C ILE A 209 -13.82 -15.96 -8.11
N CYS A 210 -13.57 -14.65 -8.22
CA CYS A 210 -13.59 -13.70 -7.10
C CYS A 210 -14.69 -12.64 -7.24
N ARG A 211 -15.04 -11.98 -6.13
CA ARG A 211 -16.07 -10.91 -6.09
C ARG A 211 -15.49 -9.51 -5.93
N GLU A 212 -14.23 -9.43 -5.54
CA GLU A 212 -13.46 -8.21 -5.42
C GLU A 212 -13.18 -7.61 -6.79
N TYR A 213 -13.41 -6.31 -6.96
CA TYR A 213 -13.26 -5.61 -8.24
C TYR A 213 -11.87 -5.81 -8.84
N GLU A 214 -10.82 -5.64 -8.04
CA GLU A 214 -9.44 -5.83 -8.48
C GLU A 214 -9.14 -7.26 -8.95
N MET A 215 -9.84 -8.26 -8.41
CA MET A 215 -9.65 -9.67 -8.78
C MET A 215 -10.44 -10.02 -10.04
N ILE A 216 -11.67 -9.50 -10.16
CA ILE A 216 -12.47 -9.57 -11.38
C ILE A 216 -11.72 -8.93 -12.55
N ALA A 217 -11.12 -7.76 -12.32
CA ALA A 217 -10.33 -7.07 -13.35
C ALA A 217 -9.18 -7.94 -13.86
N VAL A 218 -8.42 -8.59 -12.96
CA VAL A 218 -7.33 -9.50 -13.37
C VAL A 218 -7.86 -10.63 -14.23
N GLU A 219 -8.86 -11.36 -13.72
CA GLU A 219 -9.43 -12.51 -14.40
C GLU A 219 -9.95 -12.15 -15.79
N ASN A 220 -10.71 -11.06 -15.88
CA ASN A 220 -11.32 -10.61 -17.13
C ASN A 220 -10.25 -10.13 -18.12
N LEU A 221 -9.32 -9.27 -17.69
CA LEU A 221 -8.30 -8.70 -18.60
C LEU A 221 -7.35 -9.75 -19.17
N LEU A 222 -7.04 -10.81 -18.41
CA LEU A 222 -6.24 -11.93 -18.91
C LEU A 222 -6.90 -12.60 -20.12
N LEU A 223 -8.24 -12.68 -20.15
CA LEU A 223 -8.99 -13.22 -21.28
C LEU A 223 -8.90 -12.34 -22.53
N HIS A 224 -8.35 -11.12 -22.47
CA HIS A 224 -8.21 -10.22 -23.62
C HIS A 224 -6.78 -10.09 -24.14
N LEU A 225 -5.85 -10.92 -23.68
CA LEU A 225 -4.48 -10.94 -24.22
C LEU A 225 -4.42 -11.64 -25.59
N ASN A 226 -3.61 -11.09 -26.49
CA ASN A 226 -3.10 -11.80 -27.67
C ASN A 226 -2.11 -12.90 -27.27
N SER A 227 -1.68 -13.74 -28.22
CA SER A 227 -0.72 -14.84 -28.00
C SER A 227 0.69 -14.41 -27.54
N SER A 228 0.96 -13.11 -27.54
CA SER A 228 2.17 -12.50 -26.97
C SER A 228 1.80 -11.21 -26.20
N GLY A 229 0.54 -11.13 -25.75
CA GLY A 229 0.03 -9.97 -25.04
C GLY A 229 0.59 -9.91 -23.63
N VAL A 230 0.78 -8.70 -23.12
CA VAL A 230 1.27 -8.44 -21.76
C VAL A 230 0.24 -7.65 -20.98
N LEU A 231 -0.16 -8.16 -19.82
CA LEU A 231 -0.92 -7.44 -18.82
C LEU A 231 0.05 -6.90 -17.76
N VAL A 232 0.09 -5.58 -17.62
CA VAL A 232 0.79 -4.88 -16.53
C VAL A 232 -0.26 -4.28 -15.62
N ILE A 233 -0.41 -4.85 -14.43
CA ILE A 233 -1.48 -4.51 -13.50
C ILE A 233 -0.96 -4.25 -12.09
N VAL A 234 -1.45 -3.18 -11.46
CA VAL A 234 -1.13 -2.91 -10.05
C VAL A 234 -2.28 -3.37 -9.17
N LEU A 235 -1.99 -4.20 -8.17
CA LEU A 235 -3.00 -4.79 -7.28
C LEU A 235 -2.65 -4.58 -5.81
N PRO A 236 -3.63 -4.60 -4.89
CA PRO A 236 -3.38 -4.63 -3.46
C PRO A 236 -2.67 -5.92 -3.05
N ALA A 237 -1.90 -5.85 -1.95
CA ALA A 237 -1.17 -6.98 -1.37
C ALA A 237 -2.00 -8.24 -1.15
N ARG A 238 -3.32 -8.11 -0.98
CA ARG A 238 -4.23 -9.22 -0.70
C ARG A 238 -4.10 -10.39 -1.69
N ILE A 239 -3.86 -10.12 -2.97
CA ILE A 239 -3.66 -11.17 -3.98
C ILE A 239 -2.49 -12.10 -3.63
N THR A 240 -1.46 -11.61 -2.91
CA THR A 240 -0.24 -12.39 -2.67
C THR A 240 -0.36 -13.42 -1.56
N PHE A 241 -1.36 -13.35 -0.68
CA PHE A 241 -1.42 -14.22 0.50
C PHE A 241 -2.82 -14.71 0.88
N ALA A 242 -3.89 -14.07 0.38
CA ALA A 242 -5.24 -14.44 0.80
C ALA A 242 -5.59 -15.87 0.37
N THR A 243 -6.38 -16.54 1.20
CA THR A 243 -6.89 -17.90 0.97
C THR A 243 -8.28 -17.86 0.33
N GLY A 244 -8.87 -19.03 0.03
CA GLY A 244 -10.19 -19.13 -0.62
C GLY A 244 -10.14 -18.83 -2.12
N SER A 245 -11.16 -18.14 -2.64
CA SER A 245 -11.27 -17.80 -4.07
C SER A 245 -10.04 -17.06 -4.61
N ILE A 246 -9.38 -16.23 -3.80
CA ILE A 246 -8.17 -15.52 -4.22
C ILE A 246 -6.99 -16.50 -4.40
N LYS A 247 -6.93 -17.57 -3.62
CA LYS A 247 -5.97 -18.66 -3.87
C LYS A 247 -6.31 -19.37 -5.18
N ASP A 248 -7.60 -19.66 -5.42
CA ASP A 248 -8.04 -20.30 -6.66
C ASP A 248 -7.72 -19.44 -7.89
N LEU A 249 -7.81 -18.11 -7.76
CA LEU A 249 -7.39 -17.17 -8.81
C LEU A 249 -5.87 -17.22 -9.03
N ARG A 250 -5.05 -17.30 -7.98
CA ARG A 250 -3.59 -17.50 -8.15
C ARG A 250 -3.29 -18.81 -8.86
N ASP A 251 -3.96 -19.89 -8.48
CA ASP A 251 -3.79 -21.21 -9.11
C ASP A 251 -4.20 -21.16 -10.59
N PHE A 252 -5.30 -20.45 -10.92
CA PHE A 252 -5.70 -20.18 -12.30
C PHE A 252 -4.63 -19.43 -13.10
N ILE A 253 -4.06 -18.36 -12.54
CA ILE A 253 -3.01 -17.57 -13.19
C ILE A 253 -1.78 -18.45 -13.46
N GLN A 254 -1.30 -19.18 -12.45
CA GLN A 254 -0.12 -20.04 -12.57
C GLN A 254 -0.33 -21.22 -13.52
N GLY A 255 -1.57 -21.71 -13.65
CA GLY A 255 -1.91 -22.84 -14.51
C GLY A 255 -2.15 -22.45 -15.97
N MET A 256 -2.70 -21.26 -16.23
CA MET A 256 -3.19 -20.86 -17.56
C MET A 256 -2.33 -19.79 -18.22
N TYR A 257 -1.56 -19.03 -17.45
CA TYR A 257 -0.75 -17.91 -17.94
C TYR A 257 0.69 -17.99 -17.44
N LYS A 258 1.54 -17.17 -18.05
CA LYS A 258 2.91 -16.96 -17.59
C LYS A 258 2.94 -15.75 -16.66
N LEU A 259 3.20 -15.98 -15.38
CA LEU A 259 3.47 -14.94 -14.41
C LEU A 259 4.94 -14.55 -14.53
N GLU A 260 5.25 -13.41 -15.15
CA GLU A 260 6.64 -13.02 -15.39
C GLU A 260 7.27 -12.27 -14.21
N GLU A 261 6.50 -11.39 -13.57
CA GLU A 261 7.02 -10.51 -12.53
C GLU A 261 6.01 -10.23 -11.42
N ILE A 262 6.53 -10.18 -10.19
CA ILE A 262 5.88 -9.63 -9.01
C ILE A 262 6.79 -8.55 -8.42
N ALA A 263 6.41 -7.29 -8.57
CA ALA A 263 7.16 -6.13 -8.10
C ALA A 263 6.46 -5.44 -6.93
N GLU A 264 7.07 -5.46 -5.74
CA GLU A 264 6.63 -4.71 -4.57
C GLU A 264 6.85 -3.20 -4.78
N LEU A 265 5.78 -2.41 -4.67
CA LEU A 265 5.85 -0.96 -4.78
C LEU A 265 5.99 -0.29 -3.40
N PRO A 266 6.65 0.88 -3.30
CA PRO A 266 6.82 1.56 -2.04
C PRO A 266 5.49 1.98 -1.41
N ALA A 267 5.45 2.00 -0.07
CA ALA A 267 4.30 2.48 0.68
C ALA A 267 3.95 3.93 0.29
N GLY A 268 2.67 4.21 0.08
CA GLY A 268 2.21 5.57 -0.20
C GLY A 268 2.48 6.05 -1.62
N ILE A 269 2.79 5.15 -2.56
CA ILE A 269 2.83 5.48 -4.00
C ILE A 269 1.52 6.13 -4.48
N PHE A 270 0.39 5.67 -3.94
CA PHE A 270 -0.89 6.35 -4.06
C PHE A 270 -1.15 7.18 -2.79
N ALA A 271 -1.00 8.51 -2.89
CA ALA A 271 -1.03 9.44 -1.76
C ALA A 271 -2.28 9.30 -0.86
N SER A 272 -3.43 8.91 -1.45
CA SER A 272 -4.71 8.77 -0.75
C SER A 272 -4.92 7.40 -0.08
N THR A 273 -4.07 6.41 -0.35
CA THR A 273 -4.28 5.03 0.13
C THR A 273 -3.08 4.54 0.93
N ALA A 274 -3.32 4.05 2.14
CA ALA A 274 -2.32 3.34 2.95
C ALA A 274 -2.16 1.86 2.53
N ILE A 275 -2.61 1.53 1.31
CA ILE A 275 -2.67 0.16 0.81
C ILE A 275 -1.29 -0.21 0.26
N LYS A 276 -0.75 -1.35 0.69
CA LYS A 276 0.45 -1.95 0.10
C LYS A 276 0.07 -2.51 -1.27
N THR A 277 0.79 -2.13 -2.31
CA THR A 277 0.49 -2.51 -3.69
C THR A 277 1.68 -3.21 -4.35
N TYR A 278 1.37 -4.03 -5.34
CA TYR A 278 2.33 -4.75 -6.15
C TYR A 278 1.98 -4.54 -7.62
N MET A 279 3.00 -4.37 -8.46
CA MET A 279 2.86 -4.42 -9.91
C MET A 279 3.14 -5.84 -10.38
N PHE A 280 2.24 -6.38 -11.19
CA PHE A 280 2.34 -7.71 -11.77
C PHE A 280 2.48 -7.60 -13.28
N THR A 281 3.32 -8.45 -13.84
CA THR A 281 3.45 -8.65 -15.29
C THR A 281 3.04 -10.07 -15.61
N ILE A 282 1.97 -10.22 -16.37
CA ILE A 282 1.40 -11.51 -16.75
C ILE A 282 1.29 -11.54 -18.27
N THR A 283 1.77 -12.62 -18.89
CA THR A 283 1.70 -12.84 -20.34
C THR A 283 1.12 -14.21 -20.66
N THR A 284 0.85 -14.47 -21.93
CA THR A 284 0.46 -15.80 -22.40
C THR A 284 1.68 -16.71 -22.51
N GLY A 285 1.58 -17.93 -21.99
CA GLY A 285 2.67 -18.90 -22.05
C GLY A 285 2.70 -19.78 -20.81
N ARG A 286 3.85 -20.41 -20.57
CA ARG A 286 4.12 -21.16 -19.34
C ARG A 286 5.11 -20.40 -18.48
N THR A 287 4.88 -20.42 -17.18
CA THR A 287 5.83 -19.93 -16.18
C THR A 287 6.94 -20.97 -16.00
N GLU A 288 8.20 -20.55 -16.03
CA GLU A 288 9.35 -21.38 -15.64
C GLU A 288 9.89 -20.85 -14.31
N ASP A 289 10.15 -19.55 -14.30
CA ASP A 289 10.50 -18.75 -13.14
C ASP A 289 9.62 -17.48 -13.08
N VAL A 290 9.63 -16.84 -11.93
CA VAL A 290 8.98 -15.55 -11.69
C VAL A 290 10.01 -14.58 -11.13
N MET A 291 10.17 -13.43 -11.78
CA MET A 291 11.02 -12.35 -11.28
C MET A 291 10.34 -11.66 -10.10
N ILE A 292 11.08 -11.47 -9.02
CA ILE A 292 10.61 -10.80 -7.81
C ILE A 292 11.43 -9.53 -7.64
N LYS A 293 10.76 -8.39 -7.53
CA LYS A 293 11.42 -7.07 -7.40
C LYS A 293 10.88 -6.31 -6.20
N ARG A 294 11.73 -5.48 -5.61
CA ARG A 294 11.35 -4.54 -4.57
C ARG A 294 11.79 -3.13 -4.93
N TYR A 295 10.82 -2.24 -5.06
CA TYR A 295 11.08 -0.83 -5.31
C TYR A 295 11.04 -0.01 -4.02
N GLY A 296 11.94 0.96 -3.94
CA GLY A 296 12.02 2.00 -2.92
C GLY A 296 11.79 3.39 -3.49
N SER A 297 11.86 4.39 -2.59
CA SER A 297 11.85 5.80 -2.96
C SER A 297 12.93 6.55 -2.16
N PRO A 298 13.71 7.45 -2.79
CA PRO A 298 14.69 8.29 -2.11
C PRO A 298 14.04 9.45 -1.33
N THR A 299 12.75 9.71 -1.55
CA THR A 299 12.07 10.89 -1.00
C THR A 299 11.86 10.76 0.52
N SER A 300 12.53 11.62 1.28
CA SER A 300 12.23 11.80 2.70
C SER A 300 10.90 12.56 2.85
N ASN A 301 9.97 12.00 3.64
CA ASN A 301 8.59 12.50 3.86
C ASN A 301 7.57 12.28 2.71
N LEU A 302 7.31 11.00 2.40
CA LEU A 302 6.31 10.50 1.43
C LEU A 302 4.92 11.16 1.55
N LYS A 303 4.46 11.48 2.76
CA LYS A 303 3.12 12.07 3.01
C LYS A 303 2.93 13.48 2.43
N LYS A 304 4.01 14.24 2.21
CA LYS A 304 3.91 15.66 1.79
C LYS A 304 4.29 15.89 0.33
N ASN A 305 5.21 15.09 -0.20
CA ASN A 305 5.79 15.33 -1.52
C ASN A 305 5.42 14.24 -2.56
N GLY A 306 4.80 13.13 -2.15
CA GLY A 306 4.61 11.97 -3.03
C GLY A 306 5.93 11.24 -3.30
N ILE A 307 5.92 10.37 -4.32
CA ILE A 307 7.10 9.62 -4.78
C ILE A 307 7.53 10.19 -6.13
N ASP A 308 8.77 10.69 -6.18
CA ASP A 308 9.34 11.31 -7.39
C ASP A 308 10.15 10.33 -8.25
N GLU A 309 10.62 9.23 -7.66
CA GLU A 309 11.43 8.21 -8.32
C GLU A 309 11.21 6.83 -7.69
N LEU A 310 11.18 5.79 -8.53
CA LEU A 310 11.20 4.39 -8.12
C LEU A 310 12.60 3.82 -8.32
N ILE A 311 13.22 3.36 -7.23
CA ILE A 311 14.56 2.76 -7.24
C ILE A 311 14.42 1.28 -6.95
N LEU A 312 14.97 0.42 -7.81
CA LEU A 312 15.04 -1.01 -7.51
C LEU A 312 16.04 -1.21 -6.36
N ILE A 313 15.54 -1.68 -5.21
CA ILE A 313 16.35 -1.97 -4.03
C ILE A 313 16.93 -3.38 -4.13
N ASP A 314 16.04 -4.35 -4.34
CA ASP A 314 16.37 -5.77 -4.36
C ASP A 314 15.63 -6.45 -5.53
N ASP A 315 16.28 -7.44 -6.14
CA ASP A 315 15.64 -8.37 -7.08
C ASP A 315 16.13 -9.80 -6.89
N THR A 316 15.27 -10.75 -7.25
CA THR A 316 15.56 -12.18 -7.25
C THR A 316 14.62 -12.90 -8.22
N PHE A 317 14.74 -14.21 -8.35
CA PHE A 317 13.77 -15.05 -9.06
C PHE A 317 13.41 -16.26 -8.21
N VAL A 318 12.25 -16.85 -8.49
CA VAL A 318 11.78 -18.10 -7.88
C VAL A 318 11.25 -19.03 -8.95
N MET A 319 11.60 -20.31 -8.87
CA MET A 319 11.09 -21.31 -9.81
C MET A 319 9.61 -21.55 -9.57
N LEU A 320 8.85 -21.86 -10.63
CA LEU A 320 7.41 -22.06 -10.51
C LEU A 320 7.05 -23.16 -9.50
N ASP A 321 7.79 -24.28 -9.48
CA ASP A 321 7.52 -25.39 -8.57
C ASP A 321 7.66 -24.97 -7.09
N GLU A 322 8.69 -24.18 -6.78
CA GLU A 322 8.89 -23.62 -5.44
C GLU A 322 7.75 -22.65 -5.06
N LEU A 323 7.33 -21.81 -6.00
CA LEU A 323 6.20 -20.89 -5.80
C LEU A 323 4.88 -21.62 -5.55
N MET A 324 4.64 -22.73 -6.26
CA MET A 324 3.47 -23.59 -6.04
C MET A 324 3.50 -24.29 -4.69
N GLU A 325 4.66 -24.83 -4.29
CA GLU A 325 4.83 -25.46 -2.97
C GLU A 325 4.57 -24.50 -1.82
N MET A 326 4.98 -23.22 -1.95
CA MET A 326 4.68 -22.18 -0.97
C MET A 326 3.18 -21.84 -0.87
N GLY A 327 2.42 -21.93 -1.97
CA GLY A 327 0.98 -21.63 -2.02
C GLY A 327 0.61 -20.14 -1.87
N HIS A 328 1.59 -19.25 -1.86
CA HIS A 328 1.44 -17.81 -1.74
C HIS A 328 2.55 -17.07 -2.50
N TRP A 329 2.34 -15.80 -2.83
CA TRP A 329 3.30 -14.93 -3.50
C TRP A 329 3.93 -13.90 -2.54
N ASN A 330 4.16 -14.27 -1.28
CA ASN A 330 4.73 -13.36 -0.30
C ASN A 330 6.19 -13.02 -0.63
N VAL A 331 6.41 -11.82 -1.15
CA VAL A 331 7.72 -11.30 -1.56
C VAL A 331 8.75 -11.29 -0.41
N ASP A 332 8.33 -11.00 0.82
CA ASP A 332 9.23 -11.03 1.99
C ASP A 332 9.74 -12.45 2.26
N HIS A 333 8.88 -13.46 2.11
CA HIS A 333 9.28 -14.86 2.24
C HIS A 333 10.25 -15.27 1.13
N ILE A 334 9.98 -14.87 -0.12
CA ILE A 334 10.83 -15.22 -1.27
C ILE A 334 12.23 -14.61 -1.14
N PHE A 335 12.34 -13.33 -0.80
CA PHE A 335 13.66 -12.72 -0.52
C PHE A 335 14.37 -13.39 0.65
N GLY A 336 13.62 -13.82 1.68
CA GLY A 336 14.15 -14.64 2.76
C GLY A 336 14.81 -15.93 2.26
N MET A 337 14.24 -16.62 1.28
CA MET A 337 14.78 -17.87 0.75
C MET A 337 16.12 -17.73 0.01
N VAL A 338 16.36 -16.58 -0.63
CA VAL A 338 17.58 -16.34 -1.42
C VAL A 338 18.72 -15.77 -0.60
N ASP A 339 18.42 -15.26 0.59
CA ASP A 339 19.41 -14.74 1.52
C ASP A 339 20.39 -15.82 2.00
N GLU A 340 21.68 -15.65 1.70
CA GLU A 340 22.72 -16.65 2.00
C GLU A 340 22.78 -17.01 3.49
N ASP A 341 22.58 -16.05 4.39
CA ASP A 341 22.61 -16.30 5.82
C ASP A 341 21.39 -17.10 6.26
N TRP A 342 20.22 -16.82 5.68
CA TRP A 342 19.02 -17.64 5.89
C TRP A 342 19.19 -19.06 5.34
N GLN A 343 19.79 -19.23 4.16
CA GLN A 343 20.10 -20.55 3.62
C GLN A 343 21.11 -21.31 4.49
N ARG A 344 22.15 -20.63 4.99
CA ARG A 344 23.10 -21.21 5.95
C ARG A 344 22.40 -21.63 7.23
N TYR A 345 21.50 -20.81 7.75
CA TYR A 345 20.68 -21.16 8.90
C TYR A 345 19.79 -22.38 8.63
N GLN A 346 19.10 -22.41 7.49
CA GLN A 346 18.24 -23.53 7.09
C GLN A 346 19.03 -24.83 6.90
N ARG A 347 20.20 -24.78 6.26
CA ARG A 347 21.10 -25.93 6.06
C ARG A 347 21.96 -26.26 7.28
N SER A 348 21.95 -25.42 8.33
CA SER A 348 22.73 -25.70 9.53
C SER A 348 22.28 -27.01 10.17
N SER A 349 23.24 -27.74 10.74
CA SER A 349 22.98 -28.98 11.50
C SER A 349 22.27 -28.72 12.84
N THR A 350 21.98 -27.47 13.16
CA THR A 350 21.25 -27.09 14.36
C THR A 350 19.82 -27.61 14.26
N LYS A 351 19.41 -28.38 15.27
CA LYS A 351 18.04 -28.87 15.37
C LYS A 351 17.07 -27.69 15.38
N LYS A 352 16.05 -27.74 14.53
CA LYS A 352 14.93 -26.80 14.52
C LYS A 352 13.71 -27.50 15.10
N GLU A 353 12.89 -26.76 15.84
CA GLU A 353 11.67 -27.28 16.45
C GLU A 353 10.56 -26.24 16.35
N GLU A 354 9.32 -26.68 16.14
CA GLU A 354 8.17 -25.78 16.16
C GLU A 354 7.97 -25.20 17.56
N LEU A 355 7.80 -23.88 17.64
CA LEU A 355 7.64 -23.17 18.91
C LEU A 355 6.48 -23.74 19.74
N GLY A 356 5.40 -24.20 19.09
CA GLY A 356 4.25 -24.82 19.75
C GLY A 356 4.57 -26.12 20.52
N ASN A 357 5.67 -26.81 20.19
CA ASN A 357 6.09 -28.04 20.87
C ASN A 357 6.93 -27.75 22.13
N VAL A 358 7.52 -26.55 22.22
CA VAL A 358 8.46 -26.17 23.29
C VAL A 358 7.99 -24.96 24.11
N ALA A 359 6.87 -24.34 23.75
CA ALA A 359 6.27 -23.23 24.46
C ALA A 359 4.73 -23.21 24.34
N GLU A 360 4.07 -22.72 25.38
CA GLU A 360 2.65 -22.38 25.32
C GLU A 360 2.49 -20.97 24.74
N VAL A 361 1.60 -20.81 23.76
CA VAL A 361 1.34 -19.51 23.12
C VAL A 361 -0.12 -19.12 23.30
N PHE A 362 -0.37 -17.98 23.94
CA PHE A 362 -1.70 -17.48 24.26
C PHE A 362 -1.80 -15.95 24.13
N ARG A 363 -3.02 -15.42 24.00
CA ARG A 363 -3.26 -13.97 23.96
C ARG A 363 -3.52 -13.43 25.36
N GLY A 364 -3.10 -12.18 25.59
CA GLY A 364 -3.42 -11.45 26.80
C GLY A 364 -4.93 -11.19 26.97
N LYS A 365 -5.29 -10.63 28.13
CA LYS A 365 -6.69 -10.41 28.53
C LYS A 365 -7.21 -9.07 28.00
N ALA A 366 -8.46 -9.04 27.55
CA ALA A 366 -9.16 -7.79 27.25
C ALA A 366 -9.48 -7.06 28.56
N ILE A 367 -9.04 -5.80 28.67
CA ILE A 367 -9.20 -4.99 29.87
C ILE A 367 -10.27 -3.94 29.61
N ASN A 368 -11.36 -3.98 30.39
CA ASN A 368 -12.49 -3.07 30.22
C ASN A 368 -12.50 -1.91 31.22
N LYS A 369 -11.80 -2.06 32.36
CA LYS A 369 -11.81 -1.07 33.45
C LYS A 369 -10.41 -1.01 34.08
N LYS A 370 -9.86 0.20 34.18
CA LYS A 370 -8.59 0.49 34.86
C LYS A 370 -8.87 0.97 36.27
N ASP A 371 -7.99 0.62 37.21
CA ASP A 371 -8.04 1.09 38.59
C ASP A 371 -6.61 1.40 39.06
N ALA A 372 -6.32 2.67 39.34
CA ALA A 372 -5.00 3.10 39.79
C ALA A 372 -4.61 2.52 41.16
N ASN A 373 -5.58 2.04 41.95
CA ASN A 373 -5.35 1.35 43.22
C ASN A 373 -5.47 -0.17 43.10
N GLY A 374 -5.56 -0.70 41.87
CA GLY A 374 -5.71 -2.13 41.62
C GLY A 374 -4.47 -2.93 42.03
N SER A 375 -4.67 -4.17 42.46
CA SER A 375 -3.61 -5.07 42.92
C SER A 375 -2.85 -5.79 41.80
N ILE A 376 -3.34 -5.72 40.55
CA ILE A 376 -2.78 -6.44 39.40
C ILE A 376 -2.25 -5.46 38.35
N GLY A 377 -0.99 -5.61 37.96
CA GLY A 377 -0.37 -4.82 36.89
C GLY A 377 -0.75 -5.32 35.49
N VAL A 378 -0.90 -4.41 34.53
CA VAL A 378 -1.22 -4.70 33.14
C VAL A 378 -0.12 -4.18 32.23
N VAL A 379 0.53 -5.10 31.51
CA VAL A 379 1.51 -4.76 30.47
C VAL A 379 0.80 -4.43 29.17
N ASN A 380 0.98 -3.20 28.69
CA ASN A 380 0.49 -2.73 27.39
C ASN A 380 1.63 -2.64 26.37
N ILE A 381 1.28 -2.50 25.08
CA ILE A 381 2.27 -2.31 24.00
C ILE A 381 3.16 -1.09 24.27
N SER A 382 2.61 -0.03 24.86
CA SER A 382 3.37 1.18 25.21
C SER A 382 4.44 0.96 26.26
N ASN A 383 4.31 -0.08 27.10
CA ASN A 383 5.30 -0.42 28.13
C ASN A 383 6.43 -1.28 27.57
N LEU A 384 6.30 -1.79 26.35
CA LEU A 384 7.36 -2.58 25.70
C LEU A 384 8.37 -1.63 25.05
N SER A 385 9.61 -1.68 25.56
CA SER A 385 10.78 -1.06 24.95
C SER A 385 11.61 -2.12 24.19
N ASP A 386 12.68 -1.69 23.50
CA ASP A 386 13.49 -2.60 22.67
C ASP A 386 14.18 -3.70 23.50
N PHE A 387 14.51 -3.41 24.77
CA PHE A 387 15.25 -4.31 25.64
C PHE A 387 14.59 -4.60 26.99
N ASP A 388 13.50 -3.94 27.35
CA ASP A 388 12.86 -4.08 28.66
C ASP A 388 11.36 -3.76 28.67
N ILE A 389 10.73 -4.04 29.81
CA ILE A 389 9.38 -3.60 30.14
C ILE A 389 9.48 -2.43 31.10
N ASP A 390 8.77 -1.34 30.80
CA ASP A 390 8.56 -0.26 31.76
C ASP A 390 7.57 -0.72 32.84
N TYR A 391 8.11 -1.18 33.96
CA TYR A 391 7.35 -1.63 35.12
C TYR A 391 6.78 -0.47 35.96
N GLU A 392 7.34 0.73 35.86
CA GLU A 392 6.88 1.89 36.63
C GLU A 392 5.62 2.51 36.00
N GLY A 393 5.53 2.46 34.67
CA GLY A 393 4.39 2.96 33.89
C GLY A 393 3.25 1.97 33.66
N LEU A 394 3.14 0.89 34.44
CA LEU A 394 2.07 -0.10 34.26
C LEU A 394 0.71 0.44 34.68
N ASP A 395 -0.31 0.17 33.86
CA ASP A 395 -1.70 0.31 34.29
C ASP A 395 -2.01 -0.74 35.34
N HIS A 396 -2.93 -0.44 36.25
CA HIS A 396 -3.39 -1.37 37.28
C HIS A 396 -4.87 -1.66 37.13
N ILE A 397 -5.28 -2.85 37.58
CA ILE A 397 -6.67 -3.29 37.64
C ILE A 397 -6.94 -4.03 38.94
N GLU A 398 -8.20 -4.02 39.36
CA GLU A 398 -8.70 -4.88 40.42
C GLU A 398 -9.66 -5.90 39.79
N GLU A 399 -9.33 -7.18 39.90
CA GLU A 399 -10.13 -8.28 39.36
C GLU A 399 -10.03 -9.52 40.25
N GLU A 400 -11.05 -10.36 40.20
CA GLU A 400 -11.03 -11.64 40.93
C GLU A 400 -9.91 -12.55 40.41
N GLU A 401 -9.09 -13.10 41.30
CA GLU A 401 -7.95 -13.99 40.97
C GLU A 401 -8.34 -15.10 39.99
N ARG A 402 -9.53 -15.72 40.16
CA ARG A 402 -10.02 -16.78 39.27
C ARG A 402 -10.17 -16.35 37.82
N LYS A 403 -10.47 -15.07 37.55
CA LYS A 403 -10.65 -14.52 36.20
C LYS A 403 -9.34 -14.16 35.53
N VAL A 404 -8.25 -14.05 36.29
CA VAL A 404 -6.92 -13.67 35.79
C VAL A 404 -5.89 -14.78 35.89
N ALA A 405 -6.17 -15.87 36.63
CA ALA A 405 -5.24 -16.97 36.90
C ALA A 405 -4.53 -17.52 35.65
N ASN A 406 -5.27 -17.71 34.55
CA ASN A 406 -4.72 -18.23 33.29
C ASN A 406 -3.88 -17.20 32.50
N TYR A 407 -3.93 -15.94 32.88
CA TYR A 407 -3.25 -14.82 32.21
C TYR A 407 -2.08 -14.25 33.02
N LEU A 408 -1.86 -14.75 34.24
CA LEU A 408 -0.74 -14.33 35.08
C LEU A 408 0.58 -14.63 34.38
N LEU A 409 1.40 -13.59 34.22
CA LEU A 409 2.74 -13.68 33.66
C LEU A 409 3.69 -14.35 34.66
N LYS A 410 4.65 -15.08 34.13
CA LYS A 410 5.70 -15.78 34.87
C LYS A 410 7.07 -15.32 34.37
N ASP A 411 8.07 -15.44 35.24
CA ASP A 411 9.45 -15.16 34.86
C ASP A 411 9.82 -15.93 33.59
N GLY A 412 10.44 -15.24 32.63
CA GLY A 412 10.83 -15.83 31.35
C GLY A 412 9.73 -15.87 30.28
N ASP A 413 8.50 -15.44 30.57
CA ASP A 413 7.47 -15.26 29.53
C ASP A 413 7.93 -14.19 28.52
N ILE A 414 7.79 -14.46 27.23
CA ILE A 414 8.06 -13.49 26.17
C ILE A 414 6.78 -12.78 25.77
N LEU A 415 6.84 -11.45 25.67
CA LEU A 415 5.76 -10.58 25.26
C LEU A 415 6.02 -10.03 23.86
N LEU A 416 5.08 -10.24 22.95
CA LEU A 416 5.15 -9.79 21.57
C LEU A 416 3.86 -9.04 21.18
N PRO A 417 3.92 -7.82 20.61
CA PRO A 417 2.76 -7.11 20.09
C PRO A 417 2.04 -7.91 18.99
N ALA A 418 0.77 -8.24 19.20
CA ALA A 418 -0.05 -8.90 18.18
C ALA A 418 -0.27 -8.01 16.96
N ARG A 419 -0.28 -6.68 17.19
CA ARG A 419 -0.53 -5.64 16.18
C ARG A 419 0.35 -4.41 16.41
N GLY A 420 0.92 -3.82 15.35
CA GLY A 420 1.75 -2.61 15.47
C GLY A 420 2.67 -2.36 14.26
N THR A 421 3.53 -1.34 14.33
CA THR A 421 4.51 -1.02 13.26
C THR A 421 5.94 -1.45 13.59
N ALA A 422 6.21 -1.90 14.82
CA ALA A 422 7.52 -2.35 15.26
C ALA A 422 7.40 -3.66 16.05
N ILE A 423 8.28 -4.62 15.78
CA ILE A 423 8.43 -5.85 16.57
C ILE A 423 9.27 -5.46 17.79
N ARG A 424 8.62 -5.27 18.94
CA ARG A 424 9.30 -5.08 20.22
C ARG A 424 9.07 -6.31 21.08
N ILE A 425 10.14 -7.07 21.31
CA ILE A 425 10.07 -8.32 22.06
C ILE A 425 10.66 -8.07 23.44
N ALA A 426 9.92 -8.38 24.49
CA ALA A 426 10.42 -8.25 25.86
C ALA A 426 10.29 -9.58 26.62
N VAL A 427 11.21 -9.82 27.54
CA VAL A 427 11.15 -10.95 28.48
C VAL A 427 10.63 -10.42 29.80
N PHE A 428 9.51 -10.97 30.27
CA PHE A 428 8.96 -10.62 31.56
C PHE A 428 9.83 -11.16 32.68
N LYS A 429 10.27 -10.26 33.57
CA LYS A 429 10.84 -10.59 34.86
C LYS A 429 9.77 -10.57 35.94
N GLU A 430 9.79 -11.55 36.83
CA GLU A 430 8.81 -11.65 37.93
C GLU A 430 8.81 -10.39 38.81
N GLN A 431 7.61 -9.91 39.12
CA GLN A 431 7.39 -8.72 39.94
C GLN A 431 6.84 -9.11 41.32
N LYS A 432 6.91 -8.18 42.28
CA LYS A 432 6.40 -8.38 43.64
C LYS A 432 4.86 -8.48 43.71
N TYR A 433 4.17 -8.16 42.63
CA TYR A 433 2.73 -8.17 42.48
C TYR A 433 2.34 -8.91 41.19
N PRO A 434 1.11 -9.47 41.10
CA PRO A 434 0.67 -10.19 39.91
C PRO A 434 0.58 -9.27 38.70
N CYS A 435 1.08 -9.74 37.55
CA CYS A 435 0.99 -9.01 36.29
C CYS A 435 0.31 -9.85 35.21
N ILE A 436 -0.42 -9.19 34.31
CA ILE A 436 -1.02 -9.79 33.11
C ILE A 436 -0.68 -8.97 31.86
N ALA A 437 -0.77 -9.59 30.69
CA ALA A 437 -0.64 -8.87 29.42
C ALA A 437 -2.02 -8.43 28.87
N SER A 438 -2.06 -7.26 28.23
CA SER A 438 -3.24 -6.78 27.51
C SER A 438 -3.56 -7.63 26.26
N SER A 439 -4.82 -7.60 25.79
CA SER A 439 -5.28 -8.37 24.61
C SER A 439 -4.52 -8.13 23.30
N ASN A 440 -3.76 -7.04 23.20
CA ASN A 440 -2.95 -6.72 22.04
C ASN A 440 -1.53 -7.27 22.12
N ILE A 441 -1.21 -8.06 23.16
CA ILE A 441 0.05 -8.76 23.35
C ILE A 441 -0.20 -10.27 23.28
N ILE A 442 0.68 -10.97 22.58
CA ILE A 442 0.80 -12.42 22.61
C ILE A 442 1.88 -12.77 23.62
N VAL A 443 1.56 -13.73 24.49
CA VAL A 443 2.49 -14.29 25.47
C VAL A 443 2.97 -15.64 24.96
N ILE A 444 4.28 -15.82 24.92
CA ILE A 444 4.95 -17.09 24.66
C ILE A 444 5.59 -17.51 25.97
N ARG A 445 5.12 -18.63 26.53
CA ARG A 445 5.62 -19.22 27.76
C ARG A 445 6.49 -20.43 27.46
N PRO A 446 7.82 -20.30 27.49
CA PRO A 446 8.72 -21.41 27.23
C PRO A 446 8.55 -22.53 28.26
N ASN A 447 8.72 -23.77 27.84
CA ASN A 447 8.96 -24.87 28.76
C ASN A 447 10.42 -24.80 29.20
N GLU A 448 10.69 -24.36 30.42
CA GLU A 448 12.04 -24.13 30.97
C GLU A 448 12.99 -25.35 30.86
N LYS A 449 12.46 -26.57 30.73
CA LYS A 449 13.26 -27.78 30.52
C LYS A 449 13.79 -27.93 29.10
N LEU A 450 13.22 -27.22 28.14
CA LEU A 450 13.48 -27.32 26.72
C LEU A 450 13.97 -25.99 26.12
N LEU A 451 13.40 -24.86 26.58
CA LEU A 451 13.63 -23.55 26.01
C LEU A 451 13.66 -22.46 27.08
N LEU A 452 14.64 -21.58 27.02
CA LEU A 452 14.75 -20.40 27.89
C LEU A 452 14.22 -19.14 27.18
N GLY A 453 13.47 -18.31 27.91
CA GLY A 453 12.89 -17.07 27.38
C GLY A 453 13.94 -16.10 26.85
N THR A 454 15.02 -15.85 27.60
CA THR A 454 16.09 -14.95 27.15
C THR A 454 16.76 -15.45 25.86
N TYR A 455 17.01 -16.75 25.74
CA TYR A 455 17.58 -17.33 24.52
C TYR A 455 16.64 -17.14 23.32
N LEU A 456 15.35 -17.43 23.50
CA LEU A 456 14.36 -17.22 22.44
C LEU A 456 14.26 -15.73 22.05
N LYS A 457 14.34 -14.79 23.00
CA LYS A 457 14.41 -13.35 22.68
C LYS A 457 15.61 -13.03 21.79
N VAL A 458 16.81 -13.51 22.15
CA VAL A 458 18.04 -13.29 21.35
C VAL A 458 17.86 -13.81 19.92
N PHE A 459 17.26 -14.99 19.76
CA PHE A 459 16.97 -15.50 18.42
C PHE A 459 15.95 -14.63 17.68
N LEU A 460 14.82 -14.28 18.28
CA LEU A 460 13.76 -13.51 17.63
C LEU A 460 14.21 -12.09 17.25
N ASP A 461 15.07 -11.47 18.05
CA ASP A 461 15.67 -10.15 17.74
C ASP A 461 16.77 -10.23 16.67
N SER A 462 17.31 -11.42 16.40
CA SER A 462 18.35 -11.59 15.37
C SER A 462 17.79 -11.37 13.96
N PRO A 463 18.65 -11.09 12.96
CA PRO A 463 18.22 -11.01 11.56
C PRO A 463 17.46 -12.25 11.08
N MET A 464 17.84 -13.44 11.57
CA MET A 464 17.17 -14.69 11.23
C MET A 464 15.80 -14.78 11.89
N GLY A 465 15.69 -14.45 13.18
CA GLY A 465 14.41 -14.43 13.88
C GLY A 465 13.42 -13.44 13.29
N ASN A 466 13.88 -12.24 12.94
CA ASN A 466 13.07 -11.24 12.26
C ASN A 466 12.58 -11.72 10.89
N LYS A 467 13.44 -12.39 10.10
CA LYS A 467 13.03 -13.03 8.83
C LYS A 467 12.01 -14.15 9.06
N ALA A 468 12.22 -14.98 10.08
CA ALA A 468 11.29 -16.06 10.44
C ALA A 468 9.91 -15.51 10.81
N LEU A 469 9.88 -14.40 11.57
CA LEU A 469 8.65 -13.68 11.92
C LEU A 469 8.01 -13.02 10.69
N ALA A 470 8.79 -12.35 9.85
CA ALA A 470 8.31 -11.67 8.64
C ALA A 470 7.72 -12.64 7.61
N GLY A 471 8.35 -13.80 7.40
CA GLY A 471 7.82 -14.84 6.50
C GLY A 471 6.45 -15.39 6.94
N LYS A 472 6.10 -15.24 8.22
CA LYS A 472 4.80 -15.61 8.78
C LYS A 472 3.79 -14.45 8.81
N GLN A 473 4.20 -13.21 8.51
CA GLN A 473 3.32 -12.05 8.48
C GLN A 473 2.50 -12.01 7.18
N GLN A 474 1.20 -11.72 7.31
CA GLN A 474 0.29 -11.58 6.19
C GLN A 474 0.07 -10.10 5.83
N GLY A 475 0.81 -9.61 4.82
CA GLY A 475 0.29 -8.67 3.83
C GLY A 475 -0.09 -7.24 4.22
N THR A 476 0.35 -6.73 5.37
CA THR A 476 0.17 -5.31 5.75
C THR A 476 1.44 -4.72 6.37
N PHE A 477 1.68 -3.41 6.19
CA PHE A 477 2.72 -2.66 6.92
C PHE A 477 2.53 -2.67 8.45
N VAL A 478 1.29 -2.95 8.88
CA VAL A 478 0.97 -3.21 10.27
C VAL A 478 1.17 -4.70 10.51
N ILE A 479 2.06 -5.03 11.45
CA ILE A 479 2.26 -6.36 11.99
C ILE A 479 0.90 -6.93 12.38
N ASN A 480 0.56 -8.12 11.89
CA ASN A 480 -0.59 -8.88 12.32
C ASN A 480 -0.18 -10.35 12.38
N ILE A 481 0.48 -10.72 13.48
CA ILE A 481 0.93 -12.10 13.70
C ILE A 481 -0.15 -12.82 14.49
N SER A 482 -0.66 -13.95 13.97
CA SER A 482 -1.59 -14.77 14.73
C SER A 482 -0.85 -15.71 15.68
N TYR A 483 -1.52 -16.15 16.75
CA TYR A 483 -0.95 -17.15 17.66
C TYR A 483 -0.74 -18.51 16.99
N LYS A 484 -1.48 -18.81 15.90
CA LYS A 484 -1.30 -20.04 15.11
C LYS A 484 0.00 -19.98 14.32
N ASP A 485 0.27 -18.83 13.70
CA ASP A 485 1.50 -18.62 12.92
C ASP A 485 2.73 -18.76 13.81
N LEU A 486 2.68 -18.17 15.02
CA LEU A 486 3.73 -18.32 16.02
C LEU A 486 3.95 -19.77 16.47
N LYS A 487 2.88 -20.57 16.63
CA LYS A 487 3.05 -21.98 17.00
C LYS A 487 3.81 -22.77 15.92
N SER A 488 3.58 -22.45 14.65
CA SER A 488 4.27 -23.05 13.50
C SER A 488 5.64 -22.43 13.19
N LEU A 489 6.12 -21.51 14.03
CA LEU A 489 7.41 -20.87 13.85
C LEU A 489 8.52 -21.86 14.24
N GLU A 490 9.40 -22.18 13.29
CA GLU A 490 10.56 -23.01 13.56
C GLU A 490 11.67 -22.19 14.20
N ILE A 491 12.12 -22.62 15.38
CA ILE A 491 13.21 -21.98 16.13
C ILE A 491 14.40 -22.93 16.24
N PRO A 492 15.65 -22.42 16.32
CA PRO A 492 16.79 -23.26 16.64
C PRO A 492 16.67 -23.71 18.10
N LEU A 493 16.87 -24.99 18.33
CA LEU A 493 16.77 -25.59 19.65
C LEU A 493 18.13 -26.15 20.05
N LEU A 494 18.97 -25.28 20.63
CA LEU A 494 20.23 -25.65 21.24
C LEU A 494 20.01 -26.45 22.52
N LYS A 495 21.05 -27.11 23.03
CA LYS A 495 20.98 -27.76 24.34
C LYS A 495 20.77 -26.70 25.42
N VAL A 496 20.07 -27.05 26.50
CA VAL A 496 19.72 -26.10 27.57
C VAL A 496 20.96 -25.42 28.16
N GLU A 497 22.08 -26.14 28.27
CA GLU A 497 23.36 -25.59 28.73
C GLU A 497 23.91 -24.52 27.78
N GLU A 498 23.79 -24.73 26.47
CA GLU A 498 24.20 -23.74 25.45
C GLU A 498 23.26 -22.53 25.45
N GLN A 499 21.95 -22.76 25.61
CA GLN A 499 20.97 -21.68 25.76
C GLN A 499 21.28 -20.82 26.99
N LYS A 500 21.71 -21.43 28.10
CA LYS A 500 22.13 -20.70 29.31
C LYS A 500 23.34 -19.82 29.05
N MET A 501 24.37 -20.35 28.38
CA MET A 501 25.56 -19.56 28.03
C MET A 501 25.19 -18.31 27.22
N VAL A 502 24.34 -18.47 26.19
CA VAL A 502 23.86 -17.34 25.38
C VAL A 502 23.04 -16.36 26.21
N ALA A 503 22.13 -16.86 27.04
CA ALA A 503 21.27 -16.02 27.89
C ALA A 503 22.06 -15.23 28.94
N GLU A 504 23.07 -15.85 29.56
CA GLU A 504 23.94 -15.22 30.56
C GLU A 504 24.81 -14.13 29.94
N GLU A 505 25.45 -14.41 28.80
CA GLU A 505 26.23 -13.41 28.06
C GLU A 505 25.36 -12.22 27.66
N TYR A 506 24.16 -12.48 27.12
CA TYR A 506 23.21 -11.45 26.75
C TYR A 506 22.82 -10.56 27.95
N GLU A 507 22.43 -11.15 29.08
CA GLU A 507 22.00 -10.38 30.24
C GLU A 507 23.16 -9.57 30.86
N GLN A 508 24.38 -10.12 30.85
CA GLN A 508 25.58 -9.41 31.30
C GLN A 508 25.88 -8.18 30.44
N GLU A 509 25.96 -8.34 29.11
CA GLU A 509 26.26 -7.24 28.20
C GLU A 509 25.13 -6.22 28.14
N ARG A 510 23.87 -6.67 28.19
CA ARG A 510 22.70 -5.79 28.32
C ARG A 510 22.79 -4.92 29.57
N SER A 511 23.13 -5.51 30.71
CA SER A 511 23.27 -4.77 31.98
C SER A 511 24.36 -3.69 31.86
N ARG A 512 25.51 -4.03 31.26
CA ARG A 512 26.60 -3.07 31.01
C ARG A 512 26.18 -1.96 30.04
N TYR A 513 25.44 -2.31 29.00
CA TYR A 513 24.92 -1.35 28.02
C TYR A 513 23.99 -0.34 28.69
N VAL A 514 23.00 -0.80 29.45
CA VAL A 514 22.05 0.06 30.17
C VAL A 514 22.77 0.96 31.19
N GLU A 515 23.71 0.40 31.96
CA GLU A 515 24.50 1.20 32.90
C GLU A 515 25.33 2.28 32.20
N SER A 516 25.94 1.94 31.05
CA SER A 516 26.74 2.89 30.27
C SER A 516 25.91 4.04 29.72
N ILE A 517 24.71 3.76 29.22
CA ILE A 517 23.76 4.78 28.75
C ILE A 517 23.34 5.69 29.90
N ARG A 518 22.95 5.12 31.04
CA ARG A 518 22.56 5.89 32.23
C ARG A 518 23.68 6.83 32.69
N LEU A 519 24.91 6.34 32.78
CA LEU A 519 26.07 7.16 33.16
C LEU A 519 26.35 8.28 32.14
N ALA A 520 26.15 8.02 30.85
CA ALA A 520 26.31 9.03 29.80
C ALA A 520 25.22 10.11 29.89
N GLU A 521 23.96 9.73 30.13
CA GLU A 521 22.84 10.65 30.32
C GLU A 521 23.00 11.51 31.56
N ASP A 522 23.34 10.91 32.71
CA ASP A 522 23.60 11.64 33.97
C ASP A 522 24.71 12.68 33.78
N ARG A 523 25.79 12.28 33.10
CA ARG A 523 26.91 13.19 32.78
C ARG A 523 26.45 14.34 31.88
N TRP A 524 25.67 14.06 30.85
CA TRP A 524 25.18 15.09 29.93
C TRP A 524 24.25 16.08 30.62
N ASN A 525 23.28 15.57 31.38
CA ASN A 525 22.32 16.38 32.14
C ASN A 525 23.04 17.27 33.16
N GLY A 526 24.02 16.72 33.88
CA GLY A 526 24.85 17.52 34.80
C GLY A 526 25.65 18.62 34.11
N VAL A 527 26.17 18.38 32.89
CA VAL A 527 26.84 19.41 32.09
C VAL A 527 25.86 20.51 31.67
N ILE A 528 24.68 20.14 31.18
CA ILE A 528 23.65 21.09 30.75
C ILE A 528 23.19 21.96 31.93
N GLU A 529 22.88 21.36 33.08
CA GLU A 529 22.46 22.07 34.27
C GLU A 529 23.55 23.06 34.75
N ARG A 530 24.82 22.61 34.77
CA ARG A 530 25.96 23.47 35.11
C ARG A 530 26.09 24.65 34.14
N LEU A 531 25.94 24.43 32.84
CA LEU A 531 26.02 25.49 31.83
C LEU A 531 24.85 26.48 31.95
N GLN A 532 23.62 25.99 32.12
CA GLN A 532 22.44 26.83 32.35
C GLN A 532 22.60 27.69 33.61
N ASN A 533 23.06 27.10 34.72
CA ASN A 533 23.35 27.82 35.96
C ASN A 533 24.45 28.88 35.77
N THR A 534 25.46 28.60 34.93
CA THR A 534 26.51 29.58 34.61
C THR A 534 25.94 30.77 33.83
N ILE A 535 25.08 30.52 32.85
CA ILE A 535 24.40 31.57 32.06
C ILE A 535 23.48 32.42 32.95
N LEU A 536 22.74 31.80 33.88
CA LEU A 536 21.85 32.50 34.81
C LEU A 536 22.62 33.39 35.80
N LYS A 537 23.82 32.97 36.24
CA LYS A 537 24.69 33.78 37.13
C LYS A 537 25.41 34.92 36.42
N ALA A 538 25.62 34.85 35.11
CA ALA A 538 26.27 35.91 34.33
C ALA A 538 25.39 37.16 34.08
N LYS A 539 24.13 37.16 34.53
CA LYS A 539 23.17 38.27 34.41
C LYS A 539 22.96 39.08 35.70
N GLN A 540 23.67 38.77 36.78
CA GLN A 540 23.83 39.63 37.96
C GLN A 540 25.19 40.32 37.89
#